data_AF-A0A3S1FF19-F1
#
_entry.id   AF-A0A3S1FF19-F1
#
_cell.length_a   1.000
_cell.length_b   1.000
_cell.length_c   1.000
_cell.angle_alpha   90.00
_cell.angle_beta   90.00
_cell.angle_gamma   90.00
#
_symmetry.space_group_name_H-M   'P 1'
#
loop_
_entity.id
_entity.type
_entity.pdbx_description
1 polymer ?
#
loop_
_entity_poly.entity_id
_entity_poly.type
_entity_poly.pdbx_seq_one_letter_code
_entity_poly.pdbx_strand_id
1 'polypeptide(L)'
;RYTLRWPGWSAFWAPLKELGFLSEDKVPGTSNSPREFLGRLLGPQLQYGPGEKDLCVMRNVFSGLEGGRAKTVTSDLIIERDLVSGLFGMSLGVGYPASIVAQMLARREITRPGLLNPLLDVPDIRFFDELAKRGITVSETVARD
;
A
#
# COMPACT_ATOMS: atom_id res chain seq x y z
N ARG A 1 9.04 -4.94 -8.39
CA ARG A 1 8.10 -4.37 -7.39
C ARG A 1 8.75 -3.11 -6.82
N TYR A 2 8.04 -2.00 -6.80
CA TYR A 2 8.58 -0.69 -6.40
C TYR A 2 7.64 0.00 -5.41
N THR A 3 8.07 1.14 -4.85
CA THR A 3 7.21 2.02 -4.05
C THR A 3 7.07 3.37 -4.75
N LEU A 4 5.89 3.98 -4.63
CA LEU A 4 5.59 5.28 -5.23
C LEU A 4 5.84 6.40 -4.22
N ARG A 5 6.40 7.51 -4.69
CA ARG A 5 6.60 8.75 -3.93
C ARG A 5 6.33 9.94 -4.84
N TRP A 6 6.00 11.07 -4.23
CA TRP A 6 5.93 12.33 -4.96
C TRP A 6 7.29 12.71 -5.56
N PRO A 7 7.32 13.40 -6.72
CA PRO A 7 8.55 13.93 -7.29
C PRO A 7 9.35 14.76 -6.27
N GLY A 8 10.67 14.63 -6.29
CA GLY A 8 11.56 15.31 -5.35
C GLY A 8 11.83 14.54 -4.05
N TRP A 9 11.02 13.54 -3.68
CA TRP A 9 11.25 12.75 -2.46
C TRP A 9 12.67 12.17 -2.41
N SER A 10 13.11 11.50 -3.49
CA SER A 10 14.44 10.86 -3.53
C SER A 10 15.57 11.89 -3.57
N ALA A 11 15.38 12.99 -4.28
CA ALA A 11 16.37 14.07 -4.36
C ALA A 11 16.60 14.73 -3.00
N PHE A 12 15.55 14.81 -2.16
CA PHE A 12 15.66 15.27 -0.78
C PHE A 12 16.36 14.25 0.12
N TRP A 13 15.92 12.98 0.12
CA TRP A 13 16.42 12.00 1.10
C TRP A 13 17.79 11.39 0.78
N ALA A 14 18.19 11.35 -0.49
CA ALA A 14 19.49 10.80 -0.90
C ALA A 14 20.69 11.49 -0.20
N PRO A 15 20.86 12.83 -0.26
CA PRO A 15 21.99 13.49 0.40
C PRO A 15 21.92 13.37 1.93
N LEU A 16 20.73 13.41 2.53
CA LEU A 16 20.58 13.20 3.99
C LEU A 16 21.09 11.82 4.40
N LYS A 17 20.76 10.79 3.62
CA LYS A 17 21.26 9.44 3.85
C LYS A 17 22.79 9.38 3.74
N GLU A 18 23.37 9.97 2.69
CA GLU A 18 24.82 9.98 2.45
C GLU A 18 25.59 10.71 3.56
N LEU A 19 25.02 11.79 4.09
CA LEU A 19 25.59 12.58 5.18
C LEU A 19 25.34 11.99 6.58
N GLY A 20 24.76 10.78 6.67
CA GLY A 20 24.57 10.07 7.94
C GLY A 20 23.37 10.52 8.77
N PHE A 21 22.48 11.37 8.25
CA PHE A 21 21.30 11.85 8.99
C PHE A 21 20.27 10.74 9.27
N LEU A 22 20.36 9.62 8.57
CA LEU A 22 19.54 8.42 8.82
C LEU A 22 20.28 7.34 9.62
N SER A 23 21.47 7.65 10.15
CA SER A 23 22.24 6.70 10.96
C SER A 23 21.50 6.34 12.25
N GLU A 24 21.66 5.08 12.67
CA GLU A 24 21.21 4.58 13.97
C GLU A 24 22.27 4.76 15.05
N ASP A 25 23.51 5.08 14.68
CA ASP A 25 24.60 5.33 15.62
C ASP A 25 24.42 6.68 16.30
N LYS A 26 24.71 6.74 17.60
CA LYS A 26 24.67 7.99 18.35
C LYS A 26 25.80 8.90 17.92
N VAL A 27 25.51 10.19 17.79
CA VAL A 27 26.56 11.20 17.64
C VAL A 27 27.26 11.38 19.00
N PRO A 28 28.61 11.39 19.07
CA PRO A 28 29.32 11.61 20.32
C PRO A 28 28.81 12.85 21.08
N GLY A 29 28.56 12.70 22.37
CA GLY A 29 28.01 13.76 23.21
C GLY A 29 26.50 13.97 23.11
N THR A 30 25.78 13.19 22.30
CA THR A 30 24.31 13.23 22.20
C THR A 30 23.66 11.96 22.74
N SER A 31 22.41 12.07 23.19
CA SER A 31 21.64 10.93 23.72
C SER A 31 20.94 10.10 22.63
N ASN A 32 20.66 10.72 21.47
CA ASN A 32 19.86 10.16 20.37
C ASN A 32 20.69 10.00 19.10
N SER A 33 20.34 9.02 18.27
CA SER A 33 20.89 8.92 16.91
C SER A 33 20.27 9.98 15.99
N PRO A 34 20.93 10.35 14.87
CA PRO A 34 20.35 11.26 13.88
C PRO A 34 18.96 10.85 13.42
N ARG A 35 18.74 9.54 13.19
CA ARG A 35 17.42 9.01 12.81
C ARG A 35 16.37 9.23 13.90
N GLU A 36 16.71 8.96 15.16
CA GLU A 36 15.79 9.18 16.29
C GLU A 36 15.46 10.66 16.44
N PHE A 37 16.47 11.53 16.35
CA PHE A 37 16.28 12.98 16.40
C PHE A 37 15.35 13.47 15.28
N LEU A 38 15.61 13.08 14.02
CA LEU A 38 14.75 13.45 12.89
C LEU A 38 13.33 12.92 13.07
N GLY A 39 13.15 11.69 13.55
CA GLY A 39 11.84 11.12 13.83
C GLY A 39 11.06 11.94 14.86
N ARG A 40 11.71 12.37 15.94
CA ARG A 40 11.11 13.22 16.98
C ARG A 40 10.82 14.64 16.50
N LEU A 41 11.70 15.20 15.67
CA LEU A 41 11.54 16.55 15.14
C LEU A 41 10.44 16.62 14.08
N LEU A 42 10.52 15.77 13.06
CA LEU A 42 9.64 15.83 11.88
C LEU A 42 8.31 15.12 12.13
N GLY A 43 8.28 14.08 12.97
CA GLY A 43 7.08 13.29 13.25
C GLY A 43 5.86 14.15 13.59
N PRO A 44 5.92 15.02 14.61
CA PRO A 44 4.80 15.90 14.97
C PRO A 44 4.41 16.92 13.89
N GLN A 45 5.35 17.33 13.03
CA GLN A 45 5.13 18.34 11.98
C GLN A 45 4.47 17.76 10.73
N LEU A 46 4.64 16.46 10.48
CA LEU A 46 4.20 15.78 9.26
C LEU A 46 3.00 14.85 9.52
N GLN A 47 2.15 15.21 10.48
CA GLN A 47 0.89 14.49 10.76
C GLN A 47 -0.22 14.99 9.84
N TYR A 48 -1.11 14.07 9.47
CA TYR A 48 -2.35 14.44 8.76
C TYR A 48 -3.29 15.21 9.67
N GLY A 49 -3.82 16.32 9.17
CA GLY A 49 -4.92 17.07 9.79
C GLY A 49 -6.28 16.36 9.69
N PRO A 50 -7.31 16.88 10.39
CA PRO A 50 -8.66 16.29 10.37
C PRO A 50 -9.32 16.24 8.99
N GLY A 51 -9.05 17.23 8.13
CA GLY A 51 -9.60 17.30 6.77
C GLY A 51 -8.66 16.77 5.68
N GLU A 52 -7.48 16.27 6.04
CA GLU A 52 -6.49 15.79 5.09
C GLU A 52 -6.65 14.30 4.82
N LYS A 53 -6.44 13.91 3.56
CA LYS A 53 -6.52 12.53 3.10
C LYS A 53 -5.13 11.93 2.92
N ASP A 54 -4.92 10.73 3.42
CA ASP A 54 -3.86 9.86 2.89
C ASP A 54 -4.33 9.19 1.60
N LEU A 55 -3.36 8.71 0.83
CA LEU A 55 -3.59 8.06 -0.45
C LEU A 55 -2.75 6.79 -0.54
N CYS A 56 -3.40 5.66 -0.80
CA CYS A 56 -2.76 4.39 -1.14
C CYS A 56 -2.99 4.11 -2.62
N VAL A 57 -1.92 4.17 -3.42
CA VAL A 57 -1.95 3.91 -4.86
C VAL A 57 -1.17 2.63 -5.17
N MET A 58 -1.79 1.75 -5.96
CA MET A 58 -1.15 0.59 -6.55
C MET A 58 -1.41 0.59 -8.05
N ARG A 59 -0.35 0.43 -8.84
CA ARG A 59 -0.40 0.25 -10.29
C ARG A 59 0.39 -0.98 -10.67
N ASN A 60 -0.27 -1.92 -11.33
CA ASN A 60 0.35 -3.11 -11.89
C ASN A 60 0.27 -3.03 -13.42
N VAL A 61 1.40 -3.19 -14.11
CA VAL A 61 1.48 -3.17 -15.57
C VAL A 61 1.99 -4.53 -16.03
N PHE A 62 1.19 -5.20 -16.85
CA PHE A 62 1.49 -6.51 -17.42
C PHE A 62 1.58 -6.36 -18.94
N SER A 63 2.76 -6.56 -19.51
CA SER A 63 2.98 -6.50 -20.96
C SER A 63 3.43 -7.85 -21.48
N GLY A 64 2.90 -8.25 -22.64
CA GLY A 64 3.22 -9.53 -23.26
C GLY A 64 2.55 -9.70 -24.61
N LEU A 65 2.53 -10.95 -25.09
CA LEU A 65 1.89 -11.31 -26.35
C LEU A 65 0.61 -12.10 -26.08
N GLU A 66 -0.48 -11.76 -26.78
CA GLU A 66 -1.71 -12.52 -26.79
C GLU A 66 -2.08 -12.82 -28.25
N GLY A 67 -2.03 -14.09 -28.64
CA GLY A 67 -2.26 -14.49 -30.03
C GLY A 67 -1.27 -13.84 -31.02
N GLY A 68 0.00 -13.69 -30.63
CA GLY A 68 1.05 -13.10 -31.46
C GLY A 68 1.05 -11.56 -31.55
N ARG A 69 0.08 -10.88 -30.93
CA ARG A 69 0.00 -9.41 -30.87
C ARG A 69 0.39 -8.88 -29.50
N ALA A 70 1.05 -7.73 -29.48
CA ALA A 70 1.40 -7.05 -28.24
C ALA A 70 0.13 -6.62 -27.50
N LYS A 71 0.12 -6.87 -26.20
CA LYS A 71 -0.96 -6.49 -25.29
C LYS A 71 -0.36 -6.01 -23.99
N THR A 72 -0.88 -4.91 -23.47
CA THR A 72 -0.58 -4.43 -22.14
C THR A 72 -1.87 -4.29 -21.34
N VAL A 73 -1.89 -4.85 -20.13
CA VAL A 73 -2.96 -4.68 -19.14
C VAL A 73 -2.41 -3.86 -17.99
N THR A 74 -3.10 -2.78 -17.63
CA THR A 74 -2.80 -1.96 -16.47
C THR A 74 -3.93 -2.08 -15.47
N SER A 75 -3.63 -2.50 -14.24
CA SER A 75 -4.59 -2.57 -13.14
C SER A 75 -4.21 -1.53 -12.09
N ASP A 76 -5.13 -0.62 -11.81
CA ASP A 76 -4.98 0.50 -10.87
C ASP A 76 -5.92 0.35 -9.68
N LEU A 77 -5.42 0.67 -8.50
CA LEU A 77 -6.17 0.72 -7.26
C LEU A 77 -5.77 1.97 -6.49
N ILE A 78 -6.77 2.74 -6.07
CA ILE A 78 -6.60 3.97 -5.31
C ILE A 78 -7.54 3.89 -4.11
N ILE A 79 -6.99 4.06 -2.91
CA ILE A 79 -7.75 4.12 -1.66
C ILE A 79 -7.40 5.43 -0.96
N GLU A 80 -8.44 6.20 -0.63
CA GLU A 80 -8.34 7.46 0.09
C GLU A 80 -8.85 7.31 1.52
N ARG A 81 -8.40 8.19 2.41
CA ARG A 81 -9.05 8.38 3.71
C ARG A 81 -10.54 8.61 3.55
N ASP A 82 -11.32 7.90 4.35
CA ASP A 82 -12.72 8.22 4.56
C ASP A 82 -12.83 9.24 5.70
N LEU A 83 -13.22 10.47 5.36
CA LEU A 83 -13.38 11.55 6.34
C LEU A 83 -14.63 11.38 7.22
N VAL A 84 -15.59 10.54 6.83
CA VAL A 84 -16.80 10.27 7.64
C VAL A 84 -16.47 9.32 8.78
N SER A 85 -15.85 8.17 8.50
CA SER A 85 -15.40 7.26 9.56
C SER A 85 -14.09 7.68 10.23
N GLY A 86 -13.31 8.56 9.58
CA GLY A 86 -11.99 9.00 10.03
C GLY A 86 -10.85 8.02 9.71
N LEU A 87 -11.17 6.84 9.14
CA LEU A 87 -10.21 5.79 8.83
C LEU A 87 -9.32 6.18 7.63
N PHE A 88 -8.01 6.05 7.80
CA PHE A 88 -7.02 6.24 6.74
C PHE A 88 -7.20 5.22 5.61
N GLY A 89 -6.93 5.63 4.37
CA GLY A 89 -6.92 4.76 3.21
C GLY A 89 -5.98 3.56 3.40
N MET A 90 -4.85 3.75 4.08
CA MET A 90 -3.97 2.64 4.46
C MET A 90 -4.65 1.67 5.44
N SER A 91 -5.38 2.17 6.43
CA SER A 91 -6.14 1.32 7.37
C SER A 91 -7.23 0.54 6.66
N LEU A 92 -7.95 1.15 5.71
CA LEU A 92 -8.97 0.50 4.89
C LEU A 92 -8.36 -0.60 4.02
N GLY A 93 -7.27 -0.28 3.30
CA GLY A 93 -6.59 -1.20 2.40
C GLY A 93 -5.93 -2.41 3.08
N VAL A 94 -5.70 -2.36 4.39
CA VAL A 94 -5.19 -3.51 5.17
C VAL A 94 -6.32 -4.22 5.92
N GLY A 95 -7.16 -3.45 6.61
CA GLY A 95 -8.19 -3.98 7.51
C GLY A 95 -9.32 -4.68 6.76
N TYR A 96 -9.75 -4.15 5.62
CA TYR A 96 -10.85 -4.76 4.86
C TYR A 96 -10.46 -6.12 4.27
N PRO A 97 -9.33 -6.28 3.55
CA PRO A 97 -8.87 -7.61 3.14
C PRO A 97 -8.81 -8.63 4.28
N ALA A 98 -8.22 -8.26 5.41
CA ALA A 98 -8.10 -9.15 6.57
C ALA A 98 -9.47 -9.56 7.13
N SER A 99 -10.38 -8.59 7.28
CA SER A 99 -11.74 -8.84 7.75
C SER A 99 -12.54 -9.72 6.80
N ILE A 100 -12.41 -9.53 5.48
CA ILE A 100 -13.09 -10.33 4.47
C ILE A 100 -12.63 -11.78 4.56
N VAL A 101 -11.32 -12.02 4.53
CA VAL A 101 -10.77 -13.39 4.61
C VAL A 101 -11.16 -14.08 5.92
N ALA A 102 -11.16 -13.36 7.05
CA ALA A 102 -11.63 -13.89 8.32
C ALA A 102 -13.11 -14.33 8.27
N GLN A 103 -13.97 -13.55 7.60
CA GLN A 103 -15.37 -13.92 7.40
C GLN A 103 -15.52 -15.13 6.45
N MET A 104 -14.71 -15.22 5.40
CA MET A 104 -14.71 -16.36 4.47
C MET A 104 -14.31 -17.66 5.19
N LEU A 105 -13.31 -17.59 6.08
CA LEU A 105 -12.94 -18.72 6.96
C LEU A 105 -14.09 -19.12 7.89
N ALA A 106 -14.74 -18.15 8.55
CA ALA A 106 -15.87 -18.41 9.43
C ALA A 106 -17.07 -19.05 8.69
N ARG A 107 -17.29 -18.66 7.43
CA ARG A 107 -18.32 -19.23 6.55
C ARG A 107 -17.92 -20.55 5.88
N ARG A 108 -16.70 -21.04 6.11
CA ARG A 108 -16.13 -22.22 5.46
C ARG A 108 -16.07 -22.11 3.93
N GLU A 109 -15.89 -20.90 3.41
CA GLU A 109 -15.60 -20.66 2.00
C GLU A 109 -14.13 -21.01 1.68
N ILE A 110 -13.25 -20.92 2.68
CA ILE A 110 -11.87 -21.43 2.64
C ILE A 110 -11.78 -22.55 3.68
N THR A 111 -11.58 -23.80 3.22
CA THR A 111 -11.68 -25.00 4.07
C THR A 111 -10.36 -25.73 4.27
N ARG A 112 -9.36 -25.48 3.42
CA ARG A 112 -8.07 -26.17 3.49
C ARG A 112 -7.35 -25.77 4.79
N PRO A 113 -6.93 -26.73 5.63
CA PRO A 113 -6.14 -26.42 6.82
C PRO A 113 -4.67 -26.13 6.48
N GLY A 114 -3.96 -25.51 7.43
CA GLY A 114 -2.52 -25.26 7.36
C GLY A 114 -2.15 -23.83 6.98
N LEU A 115 -0.89 -23.63 6.55
CA LEU A 115 -0.40 -22.36 6.06
C LEU A 115 -0.79 -22.20 4.58
N LEU A 116 -1.64 -21.22 4.30
CA LEU A 116 -2.23 -21.00 2.98
C LEU A 116 -1.56 -19.84 2.23
N ASN A 117 -1.61 -19.88 0.91
CA ASN A 117 -1.20 -18.81 0.02
C ASN A 117 -2.43 -18.05 -0.48
N PRO A 118 -2.56 -16.75 -0.22
CA PRO A 118 -3.74 -15.99 -0.62
C PRO A 118 -4.00 -15.98 -2.13
N LEU A 119 -2.97 -16.12 -2.97
CA LEU A 119 -3.14 -16.18 -4.43
C LEU A 119 -3.78 -17.50 -4.90
N LEU A 120 -3.64 -18.57 -4.13
CA LEU A 120 -4.11 -19.90 -4.50
C LEU A 120 -5.35 -20.33 -3.73
N ASP A 121 -5.47 -19.88 -2.48
CA ASP A 121 -6.44 -20.42 -1.52
C ASP A 121 -7.57 -19.46 -1.18
N VAL A 122 -7.47 -18.17 -1.53
CA VAL A 122 -8.57 -17.22 -1.36
C VAL A 122 -9.36 -17.15 -2.67
N PRO A 123 -10.68 -17.44 -2.66
CA PRO A 123 -11.53 -17.28 -3.83
C PRO A 123 -11.52 -15.83 -4.32
N ASP A 124 -10.83 -15.60 -5.44
CA ASP A 124 -10.49 -14.28 -5.98
C ASP A 124 -11.73 -13.44 -6.33
N ILE A 125 -12.64 -13.96 -7.15
CA ILE A 125 -13.87 -13.27 -7.58
C ILE A 125 -14.65 -12.81 -6.34
N ARG A 126 -14.85 -13.73 -5.39
CA ARG A 126 -15.61 -13.43 -4.17
C ARG A 126 -14.93 -12.39 -3.30
N PHE A 127 -13.61 -12.46 -3.19
CA PHE A 127 -12.82 -11.51 -2.41
C PHE A 127 -12.89 -10.10 -3.01
N PHE A 128 -12.75 -9.96 -4.33
CA PHE A 128 -12.88 -8.67 -5.00
C PHE A 128 -14.31 -8.11 -4.97
N ASP A 129 -15.34 -8.96 -5.07
CA ASP A 129 -16.73 -8.54 -4.87
C ASP A 129 -16.96 -7.95 -3.46
N GLU A 130 -16.39 -8.58 -2.44
CA GLU A 130 -16.48 -8.10 -1.06
C GLU A 130 -15.69 -6.80 -0.82
N LEU A 131 -14.56 -6.61 -1.51
CA LEU A 131 -13.84 -5.34 -1.52
C LEU A 131 -14.65 -4.23 -2.19
N ALA A 132 -15.27 -4.52 -3.33
CA ALA A 132 -16.08 -3.55 -4.07
C ALA A 132 -17.28 -3.06 -3.25
N LYS A 133 -17.94 -3.94 -2.49
CA LYS A 133 -19.00 -3.55 -1.52
C LYS A 133 -18.53 -2.57 -0.44
N ARG A 134 -17.23 -2.49 -0.20
CA ARG A 134 -16.58 -1.60 0.76
C ARG A 134 -15.88 -0.42 0.09
N GLY A 135 -16.17 -0.17 -1.19
CA GLY A 135 -15.65 0.96 -1.95
C GLY A 135 -14.22 0.79 -2.44
N ILE A 136 -13.62 -0.40 -2.34
CA ILE A 136 -12.28 -0.68 -2.87
C ILE A 136 -12.44 -1.42 -4.20
N THR A 137 -12.14 -0.74 -5.31
CA THR A 137 -12.24 -1.31 -6.66
C THR A 137 -10.91 -1.25 -7.39
N VAL A 138 -10.65 -2.24 -8.24
CA VAL A 138 -9.52 -2.26 -9.17
C VAL A 138 -10.04 -1.87 -10.55
N SER A 139 -9.45 -0.85 -11.17
CA SER A 139 -9.76 -0.46 -12.54
C SER A 139 -8.74 -1.03 -13.52
N GLU A 140 -9.19 -1.64 -14.60
CA GLU A 140 -8.30 -2.23 -15.60
C GLU A 140 -8.40 -1.51 -16.95
N THR A 141 -7.25 -1.27 -17.57
CA THR A 141 -7.15 -0.73 -18.93
C THR A 141 -6.34 -1.68 -19.80
N VAL A 142 -6.81 -1.94 -21.02
CA VAL A 142 -6.15 -2.81 -21.99
C VAL A 142 -5.72 -2.00 -23.21
N ALA A 143 -4.42 -2.03 -23.50
CA ALA A 143 -3.85 -1.49 -24.74
C ALA A 143 -3.43 -2.65 -25.65
N ARG A 144 -3.67 -2.51 -26.95
CA ARG A 144 -3.24 -3.43 -28.00
C ARG A 144 -2.56 -2.60 -29.09
N ASP A 145 -1.44 -3.11 -29.59
CA ASP A 145 -0.82 -2.60 -30.82
C ASP A 145 -1.49 -3.22 -32.05
#